data_AF-A0A964JZM6-F1
#
_entry.id   AF-A0A964JZM6-F1
#
_cell.length_a   1.000
_cell.length_b   1.000
_cell.length_c   1.000
_cell.angle_alpha   90.00
_cell.angle_beta   90.00
_cell.angle_gamma   90.00
#
_symmetry.space_group_name_H-M   'P 1'
#
loop_
_entity.id
_entity.type
_entity.pdbx_description
1 polymer ?
#
loop_
_entity_poly.entity_id
_entity_poly.type
_entity_poly.pdbx_seq_one_letter_code
_entity_poly.pdbx_strand_id
1 'polypeptide(L)'
;MRKEIAVSLAVALATSLSLVACAEKASLDDTQAEMVTVEGRKYEVRLGSTGTPDEYRMLIVRGTLVINADSELEAHRAQNVYPRFIERTCKGRPHQIMSEGLSGGVNYYVLFRCLA
;
A
#
# COMPACT_ATOMS: atom_id res chain seq x y z
N MET A 1 -41.85 -7.15 -57.97
CA MET A 1 -42.85 -6.64 -57.01
C MET A 1 -42.14 -6.30 -55.71
N ARG A 2 -42.35 -5.08 -55.21
CA ARG A 2 -41.81 -4.52 -53.96
C ARG A 2 -42.47 -5.17 -52.73
N LYS A 3 -41.70 -5.37 -51.66
CA LYS A 3 -42.04 -4.81 -50.35
C LYS A 3 -40.88 -4.96 -49.37
N GLU A 4 -40.37 -3.82 -48.96
CA GLU A 4 -39.49 -3.66 -47.81
C GLU A 4 -40.25 -3.97 -46.52
N ILE A 5 -39.59 -4.61 -45.56
CA ILE A 5 -40.04 -4.67 -44.18
C ILE A 5 -38.82 -4.34 -43.32
N ALA A 6 -38.60 -3.05 -43.13
CA ALA A 6 -37.82 -2.51 -42.03
C ALA A 6 -38.72 -2.50 -40.78
N VAL A 7 -38.42 -3.33 -39.78
CA VAL A 7 -39.00 -3.20 -38.44
C VAL A 7 -37.88 -3.43 -37.41
N SER A 8 -37.31 -2.31 -36.99
CA SER A 8 -36.96 -1.98 -35.60
C SER A 8 -36.45 -3.13 -34.70
N LEU A 9 -35.13 -3.34 -34.69
CA LEU A 9 -34.45 -4.06 -33.62
C LEU A 9 -33.87 -3.05 -32.62
N ALA A 10 -34.74 -2.56 -31.73
CA ALA A 10 -34.32 -1.92 -30.49
C ALA A 10 -33.80 -2.97 -29.50
N VAL A 11 -33.14 -2.49 -28.45
CA VAL A 11 -32.57 -3.19 -27.28
C VAL A 11 -31.10 -3.58 -27.47
N ALA A 12 -30.17 -2.64 -27.32
CA ALA A 12 -29.68 -2.01 -26.08
C ALA A 12 -28.68 -2.86 -25.29
N LEU A 13 -27.46 -2.32 -25.20
CA LEU A 13 -26.49 -2.40 -24.09
C LEU A 13 -26.29 -3.78 -23.43
N ALA A 14 -25.26 -4.49 -23.90
CA ALA A 14 -24.49 -5.40 -23.05
C ALA A 14 -22.99 -5.04 -23.13
N THR A 15 -22.67 -3.76 -22.92
CA THR A 15 -21.28 -3.31 -22.73
C THR A 15 -20.84 -3.65 -21.31
N SER A 16 -20.13 -4.77 -21.18
CA SER A 16 -18.99 -4.99 -20.28
C SER A 16 -19.11 -4.47 -18.83
N LEU A 17 -19.56 -5.32 -17.90
CA LEU A 17 -19.16 -5.21 -16.50
C LEU A 17 -17.69 -5.66 -16.37
N SER A 18 -16.76 -4.79 -16.78
CA SER A 18 -15.35 -4.93 -16.41
C SER A 18 -15.11 -4.18 -15.10
N LEU A 19 -15.66 -4.69 -14.00
CA LEU A 19 -15.24 -4.25 -12.65
C LEU A 19 -13.90 -4.93 -12.32
N VAL A 20 -12.88 -4.66 -13.12
CA VAL A 20 -11.50 -4.77 -12.63
C VAL A 20 -11.23 -3.46 -11.91
N ALA A 21 -11.71 -3.38 -10.68
CA ALA A 21 -11.14 -2.45 -9.73
C ALA A 21 -9.74 -2.97 -9.41
N CYS A 22 -8.76 -2.69 -10.27
CA CYS A 22 -7.37 -2.67 -9.87
C CYS A 22 -7.27 -1.58 -8.81
N ALA A 23 -7.49 -1.92 -7.55
CA ALA A 23 -7.06 -1.06 -6.47
C ALA A 23 -5.56 -0.95 -6.62
N GLU A 24 -5.07 0.21 -7.05
CA GLU A 24 -3.63 0.47 -7.08
C GLU A 24 -3.11 0.20 -5.68
N LYS A 25 -2.34 -0.89 -5.56
CA LYS A 25 -1.68 -1.23 -4.31
C LYS A 25 -0.80 -0.04 -3.97
N ALA A 26 -1.02 0.55 -2.79
CA ALA A 26 -0.30 1.73 -2.33
C ALA A 26 1.19 1.60 -2.68
N SER A 27 1.61 2.49 -3.57
CA SER A 27 2.88 2.40 -4.26
C SER A 27 3.74 3.58 -3.89
N LEU A 28 4.96 3.28 -3.45
CA LEU A 28 6.02 4.27 -3.36
C LEU A 28 6.92 4.08 -4.58
N ASP A 29 7.08 5.11 -5.40
CA ASP A 29 8.01 5.10 -6.53
C ASP A 29 9.45 4.89 -6.02
N ASP A 30 10.30 4.21 -6.80
CA ASP A 30 11.71 3.92 -6.48
C ASP A 30 11.94 3.24 -5.12
N THR A 31 11.07 2.30 -4.74
CA THR A 31 11.18 1.55 -3.48
C THR A 31 11.54 0.10 -3.66
N GLN A 32 12.43 -0.40 -2.80
CA GLN A 32 12.65 -1.84 -2.64
C GLN A 32 11.51 -2.41 -1.80
N ALA A 33 10.84 -3.45 -2.31
CA ALA A 33 9.83 -4.20 -1.59
C ALA A 33 10.45 -5.45 -0.96
N GLU A 34 10.29 -5.61 0.35
CA GLU A 34 10.73 -6.78 1.11
C GLU A 34 9.54 -7.47 1.77
N MET A 35 9.33 -8.75 1.46
CA MET A 35 8.31 -9.56 2.13
C MET A 35 8.86 -10.10 3.44
N VAL A 36 8.13 -9.87 4.53
CA VAL A 36 8.55 -10.28 5.87
C VAL A 36 7.42 -10.89 6.68
N THR A 37 7.80 -11.72 7.65
CA THR A 37 6.86 -12.25 8.65
C THR A 37 7.23 -11.71 10.02
N VAL A 38 6.26 -11.15 10.73
CA VAL A 38 6.39 -10.64 12.11
C VAL A 38 5.21 -11.19 12.91
N GLU A 39 5.48 -11.89 14.01
CA GLU A 39 4.45 -12.54 14.85
C GLU A 39 3.47 -13.41 14.03
N GLY A 40 3.99 -14.16 13.04
CA GLY A 40 3.17 -15.01 12.17
C GLY A 40 2.36 -14.27 11.10
N ARG A 41 2.47 -12.94 11.00
CA ARG A 41 1.76 -12.11 10.01
C ARG A 41 2.69 -11.67 8.89
N LYS A 42 2.21 -11.74 7.65
CA LYS A 42 2.95 -11.33 6.46
C LYS A 42 2.76 -9.85 6.18
N TYR A 43 3.86 -9.17 5.90
CA TYR A 43 3.91 -7.77 5.48
C TYR A 43 4.79 -7.63 4.25
N GLU A 44 4.44 -6.67 3.41
CA GLU A 44 5.35 -6.11 2.42
C GLU A 44 5.84 -4.77 2.93
N VAL A 45 7.16 -4.63 3.04
CA VAL A 45 7.79 -3.38 3.46
C VAL A 45 8.42 -2.73 2.24
N ARG A 46 7.98 -1.51 1.92
CA ARG A 46 8.51 -0.70 0.83
C ARG A 46 9.26 0.47 1.41
N LEU A 47 10.57 0.54 1.17
CA LEU A 47 11.44 1.61 1.67
C LEU A 47 12.04 2.40 0.50
N GLY A 48 12.04 3.73 0.60
CA GLY A 48 12.69 4.61 -0.36
C GLY A 48 13.17 5.92 0.24
N SER A 49 14.11 6.57 -0.46
CA SER A 49 14.51 7.94 -0.13
C SER A 49 13.43 8.94 -0.54
N THR A 50 13.31 10.03 0.20
CA THR A 50 12.45 11.17 -0.17
C THR A 50 13.11 12.14 -1.15
N GLY A 51 14.41 11.96 -1.47
CA GLY A 51 15.22 12.94 -2.18
C GLY A 51 15.90 13.95 -1.25
N THR A 52 15.43 14.07 0.00
CA THR A 52 16.12 14.84 1.04
C THR A 52 17.24 13.99 1.65
N PRO A 53 18.45 14.54 1.89
CA PRO A 53 19.54 13.81 2.54
C PRO A 53 19.12 13.17 3.87
N ASP A 54 19.52 11.91 4.06
CA ASP A 54 19.26 11.09 5.26
C ASP A 54 17.77 10.89 5.63
N GLU A 55 16.84 11.21 4.72
CA GLU A 55 15.41 11.07 4.94
C GLU A 55 14.79 9.97 4.06
N TYR A 56 13.91 9.20 4.69
CA TYR A 56 13.36 7.98 4.11
C TYR A 56 11.87 7.86 4.43
N ARG A 57 11.13 7.36 3.44
CA ARG A 57 9.73 6.96 3.60
C ARG A 57 9.62 5.45 3.54
N MET A 58 8.76 4.91 4.38
CA MET A 58 8.48 3.50 4.45
C MET A 58 6.97 3.26 4.47
N LEU A 59 6.54 2.26 3.72
CA LEU A 59 5.17 1.77 3.71
C LEU A 59 5.15 0.29 4.07
N ILE A 60 4.37 -0.05 5.08
CA ILE A 60 4.17 -1.40 5.59
C ILE A 60 2.77 -1.82 5.16
N VAL A 61 2.71 -2.66 4.13
CA VAL A 61 1.47 -3.14 3.53
C VAL A 61 1.14 -4.51 4.11
N ARG A 62 -0.10 -4.71 4.54
CA ARG A 62 -0.56 -6.02 5.03
C ARG A 62 -0.58 -7.01 3.86
N GLY A 63 0.09 -8.15 4.00
CA GLY A 63 0.19 -9.18 2.96
C GLY A 63 -1.05 -10.08 2.82
N THR A 64 -2.11 -9.82 3.60
CA THR A 64 -3.35 -10.61 3.66
C THR A 64 -4.56 -9.69 3.70
N LEU A 65 -5.67 -10.09 3.08
CA LEU A 65 -6.95 -9.39 3.23
C LEU A 65 -7.45 -9.50 4.68
N VAL A 66 -7.96 -8.40 5.22
CA VAL A 66 -8.56 -8.33 6.56
C VAL A 66 -9.98 -7.78 6.41
N ILE A 67 -10.97 -8.54 6.90
CA ILE A 67 -12.37 -8.13 6.93
C ILE A 67 -12.65 -7.52 8.31
N ASN A 68 -13.34 -6.38 8.37
CA ASN A 68 -13.62 -5.64 9.60
C ASN A 68 -12.34 -5.37 10.41
N ALA A 69 -11.34 -4.76 9.75
CA ALA A 69 -10.08 -4.42 10.39
C ALA A 69 -10.30 -3.47 11.57
N ASP A 70 -9.71 -3.81 12.72
CA ASP A 70 -9.54 -2.89 13.83
C ASP A 70 -8.29 -2.06 13.55
N SER A 71 -8.50 -0.80 13.18
CA SER A 71 -7.43 0.13 12.84
C SER A 71 -6.43 0.31 13.98
N GLU A 72 -6.87 0.41 15.23
CA GLU A 72 -5.94 0.62 16.36
C GLU A 72 -5.03 -0.58 16.54
N LEU A 73 -5.61 -1.78 16.47
CA LEU A 73 -4.86 -3.02 16.57
C LEU A 73 -3.91 -3.24 15.37
N GLU A 74 -4.34 -2.88 14.16
CA GLU A 74 -3.49 -2.99 12.96
C GLU A 74 -2.34 -1.97 12.98
N ALA A 75 -2.57 -0.77 13.50
CA ALA A 75 -1.50 0.22 13.74
C ALA A 75 -0.45 -0.33 14.71
N HIS A 76 -0.88 -0.83 15.87
CA HIS A 76 0.04 -1.38 16.86
C HIS A 76 0.88 -2.54 16.29
N ARG A 77 0.25 -3.45 15.53
CA ARG A 77 0.96 -4.57 14.91
C ARG A 77 1.99 -4.10 13.89
N ALA A 78 1.65 -3.09 13.09
CA ALA A 78 2.56 -2.56 12.08
C ALA A 78 3.75 -1.78 12.70
N GLN A 79 3.56 -1.16 13.87
CA GLN A 79 4.65 -0.49 14.60
C GLN A 79 5.78 -1.46 15.01
N ASN A 80 5.47 -2.74 15.24
CA ASN A 80 6.49 -3.75 15.54
C ASN A 80 7.35 -4.13 14.32
N VAL A 81 6.98 -3.71 13.11
CA VAL A 81 7.65 -4.11 11.86
C VAL A 81 8.83 -3.19 11.53
N TYR A 82 8.66 -1.87 11.66
CA TYR A 82 9.63 -0.90 11.16
C TYR A 82 10.98 -0.79 11.90
N PRO A 83 11.11 -1.06 13.22
CA PRO A 83 12.33 -0.70 13.97
C PRO A 83 13.60 -1.29 13.36
N ARG A 84 13.58 -2.56 12.97
CA ARG A 84 14.74 -3.23 12.34
C ARG A 84 15.12 -2.64 10.98
N PHE A 85 14.15 -2.08 10.24
CA PHE A 85 14.40 -1.47 8.94
C PHE A 85 15.05 -0.11 9.12
N ILE A 86 14.60 0.67 10.09
CA ILE A 86 15.22 1.94 10.45
C ILE A 86 16.65 1.70 10.94
N GLU A 87 16.87 0.74 11.83
CA GLU A 87 18.20 0.39 12.35
C GLU A 87 19.17 0.00 11.22
N ARG A 88 18.71 -0.86 10.29
CA ARG A 88 19.47 -1.27 9.10
C ARG A 88 19.77 -0.09 8.17
N THR A 89 18.81 0.81 7.97
CA THR A 89 18.94 1.98 7.08
C THR A 89 19.89 3.01 7.65
N CYS A 90 19.74 3.34 8.93
CA CYS A 90 20.57 4.31 9.62
C CYS A 90 21.94 3.74 10.04
N LYS A 91 22.17 2.43 9.87
CA LYS A 91 23.43 1.73 10.22
C LYS A 91 23.80 1.93 11.68
N GLY A 92 22.81 1.83 12.57
CA GLY A 92 22.98 2.05 14.00
C GLY A 92 23.09 3.52 14.43
N ARG A 93 23.07 4.49 13.50
CA ARG A 93 22.98 5.91 13.86
C ARG A 93 21.64 6.21 14.55
N PRO A 94 21.59 7.22 15.44
CA PRO A 94 20.34 7.72 15.98
C PRO A 94 19.38 8.13 14.86
N HIS A 95 18.08 8.09 15.12
CA HIS A 95 17.06 8.44 14.13
C HIS A 95 15.93 9.23 14.78
N GLN A 96 15.19 9.96 13.95
CA GLN A 96 13.99 10.67 14.34
C GLN A 96 12.83 10.24 13.44
N ILE A 97 11.73 9.78 14.05
CA ILE A 97 10.46 9.61 13.36
C ILE A 97 9.84 10.99 13.20
N MET A 98 9.60 11.40 11.96
CA MET A 98 9.02 12.71 11.62
C MET A 98 7.51 12.65 11.50
N SER A 99 6.98 11.54 10.99
CA SER A 99 5.55 11.28 10.87
C SER A 99 5.31 9.78 10.73
N GLU A 100 4.25 9.27 11.32
CA GLU A 100 3.80 7.89 11.15
C GLU A 100 2.29 7.78 11.31
N GLY A 101 1.72 6.70 10.80
CA GLY A 101 0.31 6.41 11.01
C GLY A 101 -0.27 5.42 10.01
N LEU A 102 -1.58 5.24 10.09
CA LEU A 102 -2.31 4.38 9.16
C LEU A 102 -2.69 5.11 7.87
N SER A 103 -2.62 4.36 6.78
CA SER A 103 -3.14 4.70 5.46
C SER A 103 -4.14 3.62 5.03
N GLY A 104 -5.37 4.03 4.70
CA GLY A 104 -6.43 3.11 4.29
C GLY A 104 -6.87 2.11 5.38
N GLY A 105 -6.64 2.40 6.66
CA GLY A 105 -7.08 1.60 7.81
C GLY A 105 -6.27 0.32 8.09
N VAL A 106 -5.39 -0.11 7.18
CA VAL A 106 -4.63 -1.37 7.31
C VAL A 106 -3.14 -1.28 6.99
N ASN A 107 -2.73 -0.27 6.22
CA ASN A 107 -1.31 -0.08 5.87
C ASN A 107 -0.71 0.99 6.76
N TYR A 108 0.56 0.87 7.10
CA TYR A 108 1.24 1.81 8.00
C TYR A 108 2.34 2.55 7.26
N TYR A 109 2.38 3.87 7.37
CA TYR A 109 3.43 4.69 6.80
C TYR A 109 4.34 5.22 7.91
N VAL A 110 5.62 5.37 7.58
CA VAL A 110 6.64 5.99 8.46
C VAL A 110 7.53 6.89 7.62
N LEU A 111 7.70 8.13 8.04
CA LEU A 111 8.70 9.07 7.55
C LEU A 111 9.73 9.26 8.67
N PHE A 112 11.00 8.99 8.37
CA PHE A 112 12.07 9.10 9.35
C PHE A 112 13.34 9.69 8.74
N ARG A 113 14.18 10.25 9.63
CA ARG A 113 15.49 10.80 9.29
C ARG A 113 16.57 10.14 10.13
N CYS A 114 17.66 9.73 9.50
CA CYS A 114 18.87 9.31 10.20
C CYS A 114 19.65 10.55 10.65
N LEU A 115 20.10 10.57 11.90
CA LEU A 115 20.88 11.66 12.46
C LEU A 115 22.38 11.41 12.24
N ALA A 116 23.16 12.49 12.28
CA ALA A 116 24.62 12.45 12.11
C ALA A 116 25.30 11.78 13.30
#